data_AF-R5DYH9-F1
#
_entry.id   AF-R5DYH9-F1
#
_cell.length_a   1.000
_cell.length_b   1.000
_cell.length_c   1.000
_cell.angle_alpha   90.00
_cell.angle_beta   90.00
_cell.angle_gamma   90.00
#
_symmetry.space_group_name_H-M   'P 1'
#
loop_
_entity.id
_entity.type
_entity.pdbx_description
1 polymer ?
#
loop_
_entity_poly.entity_id
_entity_poly.type
_entity_poly.pdbx_seq_one_letter_code
_entity_poly.pdbx_strand_id
1 'polypeptide(L)'
;MKERLDKYLTDLGYFETKSKAAAAILAGHVKINDEYITKAGFQINPTKEYEIVVKSMPFVSRGGFKLKKALDTFPVKIEGRVCLDAGASTGGFTDCLLQNGAKFVYAADVGYGQLDWKIRSDERVKTIERTNLKNCAFEEIYSENEPIADLLVSDLSFISLTKVLPNLKNLLSPDFHEMILLIKPQFEAGKEKVEKGGVVRDKKVHQEVIENVINCAKELNYSINDLTFSSIKGPSGNIEYLIWLSTHNGKETIFDIKNIVETAFETLNK
;
A
#
# COMPACT_ATOMS: atom_id res chain seq x y z
N MET A 1 4.67 -24.09 -10.81
CA MET A 1 3.64 -24.41 -11.84
C MET A 1 3.60 -23.22 -12.78
N LYS A 2 3.58 -23.41 -14.10
CA LYS A 2 3.49 -22.27 -15.03
C LYS A 2 2.03 -21.82 -15.17
N GLU A 3 1.80 -20.53 -15.35
CA GLU A 3 0.48 -19.99 -15.64
C GLU A 3 0.50 -19.01 -16.82
N ARG A 4 -0.68 -18.65 -17.34
CA ARG A 4 -0.79 -17.72 -18.47
C ARG A 4 -0.54 -16.28 -18.01
N LEU A 5 0.19 -15.53 -18.82
CA LEU A 5 0.53 -14.14 -18.57
C LEU A 5 -0.71 -13.25 -18.45
N ASP A 6 -1.73 -13.43 -19.29
CA ASP A 6 -2.97 -12.66 -19.20
C ASP A 6 -3.68 -12.81 -17.84
N LYS A 7 -3.79 -14.06 -17.35
CA LYS A 7 -4.30 -14.36 -16.01
C LYS A 7 -3.38 -13.76 -14.95
N TYR A 8 -2.07 -14.00 -15.05
CA TYR A 8 -1.09 -13.50 -14.09
C TYR A 8 -1.15 -11.98 -13.93
N LEU A 9 -1.19 -11.22 -15.03
CA LEU A 9 -1.29 -9.76 -14.98
C LEU A 9 -2.61 -9.28 -14.40
N THR A 10 -3.70 -10.01 -14.64
CA THR A 10 -5.02 -9.71 -14.05
C THR A 10 -5.01 -9.96 -12.54
N ASP A 11 -4.47 -11.10 -12.09
CA ASP A 11 -4.39 -11.47 -10.68
C ASP A 11 -3.44 -10.55 -9.89
N LEU A 12 -2.42 -10.01 -10.57
CA LEU A 12 -1.54 -8.98 -10.04
C LEU A 12 -2.14 -7.56 -10.08
N GLY A 13 -3.35 -7.40 -10.62
CA GLY A 13 -4.07 -6.14 -10.68
C GLY A 13 -3.66 -5.18 -11.80
N TYR A 14 -2.77 -5.57 -12.73
CA TYR A 14 -2.39 -4.72 -13.86
C TYR A 14 -3.58 -4.42 -14.81
N PHE A 15 -4.60 -5.29 -14.83
CA PHE A 15 -5.80 -5.12 -15.62
C PHE A 15 -7.03 -5.64 -14.86
N GLU A 16 -8.17 -4.98 -15.02
CA GLU A 16 -9.44 -5.37 -14.36
C GLU A 16 -9.96 -6.75 -14.79
N THR A 17 -9.67 -7.17 -16.02
CA THR A 17 -10.14 -8.45 -16.55
C THR A 17 -9.06 -9.12 -17.38
N LYS A 18 -9.12 -10.45 -17.44
CA LYS A 18 -8.27 -11.27 -18.30
C LYS A 18 -8.36 -10.88 -19.77
N SER A 19 -9.55 -10.49 -20.25
CA SER A 19 -9.74 -10.02 -21.62
C SER A 19 -8.99 -8.71 -21.90
N LYS A 20 -9.01 -7.74 -20.96
CA LYS A 20 -8.23 -6.50 -21.06
C LYS A 20 -6.72 -6.78 -21.04
N ALA A 21 -6.26 -7.68 -20.16
CA ALA A 21 -4.86 -8.09 -20.11
C ALA A 21 -4.42 -8.75 -21.43
N ALA A 22 -5.21 -9.67 -21.96
CA ALA A 22 -4.93 -10.34 -23.22
C ALA A 22 -4.83 -9.34 -24.39
N ALA A 23 -5.75 -8.37 -24.47
CA ALA A 23 -5.73 -7.33 -25.49
C ALA A 23 -4.47 -6.45 -25.41
N ALA A 24 -4.07 -6.04 -24.21
CA ALA A 24 -2.87 -5.24 -24.01
C ALA A 24 -1.58 -6.01 -24.34
N ILE A 25 -1.51 -7.29 -23.97
CA ILE A 25 -0.39 -8.17 -24.37
C ILE A 25 -0.32 -8.24 -25.90
N LEU A 26 -1.43 -8.55 -26.58
CA LEU A 26 -1.48 -8.66 -28.04
C LEU A 26 -1.10 -7.34 -28.75
N ALA A 27 -1.44 -6.20 -28.15
CA ALA A 27 -1.06 -4.87 -28.64
C ALA A 27 0.43 -4.53 -28.40
N GLY A 28 1.21 -5.42 -27.78
CA GLY A 28 2.61 -5.16 -27.45
C GLY A 28 2.77 -4.11 -26.35
N HIS A 29 1.78 -3.97 -25.48
CA HIS A 29 1.80 -3.02 -24.37
C HIS A 29 2.39 -3.61 -23.10
N VAL A 30 2.80 -4.89 -23.10
CA VAL A 30 3.38 -5.55 -21.94
C VAL A 30 4.83 -5.90 -22.24
N LYS A 31 5.74 -5.41 -21.39
CA LYS A 31 7.16 -5.75 -21.39
C LYS A 31 7.48 -6.56 -20.14
N ILE A 32 8.21 -7.66 -20.28
CA ILE A 32 8.73 -8.47 -19.19
C ILE A 32 10.24 -8.46 -19.27
N ASN A 33 10.88 -7.97 -18.22
CA ASN A 33 12.29 -7.59 -18.20
C ASN A 33 12.56 -6.65 -19.38
N ASP A 34 13.28 -7.13 -20.39
CA ASP A 34 13.58 -6.35 -21.60
C ASP A 34 12.81 -6.75 -22.86
N GLU A 35 11.88 -7.69 -22.76
CA GLU A 35 11.16 -8.21 -23.93
C GLU A 35 9.68 -7.82 -23.94
N TYR A 36 9.21 -7.30 -25.08
CA TYR A 36 7.79 -7.11 -25.32
C TYR A 36 7.13 -8.45 -25.58
N ILE A 37 6.17 -8.81 -24.72
CA ILE A 37 5.40 -10.02 -24.88
C ILE A 37 4.14 -9.69 -25.68
N THR A 38 4.00 -10.34 -26.84
CA THR A 38 2.86 -10.15 -27.75
C THR A 38 1.94 -11.38 -27.80
N LYS A 39 2.14 -12.35 -26.90
CA LYS A 39 1.34 -13.58 -26.83
C LYS A 39 0.56 -13.65 -25.53
N ALA A 40 -0.76 -13.44 -25.57
CA ALA A 40 -1.62 -13.45 -24.37
C ALA A 40 -1.49 -14.74 -23.53
N GLY A 41 -1.37 -15.89 -24.20
CA GLY A 41 -1.17 -17.20 -23.56
C GLY A 41 0.28 -17.53 -23.18
N PHE A 42 1.19 -16.55 -23.19
CA PHE A 42 2.58 -16.73 -22.78
C PHE A 42 2.64 -17.33 -21.38
N GLN A 43 3.52 -18.32 -21.17
CA GLN A 43 3.60 -19.06 -19.92
C GLN A 43 4.66 -18.45 -19.03
N ILE A 44 4.26 -17.96 -17.85
CA ILE A 44 5.14 -17.37 -16.86
C ILE A 44 5.23 -18.26 -15.62
N ASN A 45 6.34 -18.17 -14.87
CA ASN A 45 6.48 -18.88 -13.61
C ASN A 45 6.24 -17.89 -12.44
N PRO A 46 5.10 -17.94 -11.75
CA PRO A 46 4.77 -16.97 -10.69
C PRO A 46 5.72 -17.02 -9.48
N THR A 47 6.54 -18.06 -9.35
CA THR A 47 7.56 -18.14 -8.29
C THR A 47 8.85 -17.38 -8.61
N LYS A 48 8.94 -16.76 -9.78
CA LYS A 48 10.07 -15.91 -10.19
C LYS A 48 9.64 -14.45 -10.17
N GLU A 49 10.55 -13.58 -9.79
CA GLU A 49 10.37 -12.14 -9.94
C GLU A 49 10.67 -11.73 -11.39
N TYR A 50 9.89 -10.79 -11.87
CA TYR A 50 10.01 -10.20 -13.20
C TYR A 50 9.82 -8.69 -13.07
N GLU A 51 10.58 -7.93 -13.84
CA GLU A 51 10.26 -6.54 -14.09
C GLU A 51 9.12 -6.51 -15.12
N ILE A 52 7.98 -5.90 -14.80
CA ILE A 52 6.82 -5.88 -15.70
C ILE A 52 6.43 -4.43 -15.94
N VAL A 53 6.44 -4.02 -17.20
CA VAL A 53 6.00 -2.70 -17.62
C VAL A 53 4.77 -2.85 -18.50
N VAL A 54 3.66 -2.23 -18.09
CA VAL A 54 2.46 -2.11 -18.92
C VAL A 54 2.36 -0.67 -19.40
N LYS A 55 2.31 -0.47 -20.72
CA LYS A 55 2.26 0.84 -21.41
C LYS A 55 1.11 1.76 -20.98
N SER A 56 0.20 1.28 -20.13
CA SER A 56 -0.83 2.08 -19.47
C SER A 56 -1.19 1.52 -18.09
N MET A 57 -0.22 1.33 -17.19
CA MET A 57 -0.57 1.25 -15.77
C MET A 57 -1.10 2.61 -15.32
N PRO A 58 -2.21 2.66 -14.54
CA PRO A 58 -2.71 3.92 -14.00
C PRO A 58 -1.74 4.57 -13.01
N PHE A 59 -0.87 3.78 -12.37
CA PHE A 59 0.13 4.26 -11.41
C PHE A 59 1.53 3.79 -11.81
N VAL A 60 2.59 4.44 -11.32
CA VAL A 60 3.99 4.02 -11.55
C VAL A 60 4.34 2.65 -10.94
N SER A 61 3.55 2.13 -10.01
CA SER A 61 3.72 0.76 -9.49
C SER A 61 2.41 0.13 -9.01
N ARG A 62 2.44 -1.20 -8.81
CA ARG A 62 1.29 -1.96 -8.29
C ARG A 62 0.78 -1.46 -6.93
N GLY A 63 1.63 -0.80 -6.14
CA GLY A 63 1.23 -0.22 -4.85
C GLY A 63 0.02 0.71 -5.00
N GLY A 64 -0.05 1.49 -6.08
CA GLY A 64 -1.16 2.43 -6.29
C GLY A 64 -2.55 1.79 -6.28
N PHE A 65 -2.69 0.51 -6.69
CA PHE A 65 -3.97 -0.20 -6.62
C PHE A 65 -4.45 -0.47 -5.20
N LYS A 66 -3.54 -0.61 -4.23
CA LYS A 66 -3.89 -0.80 -2.83
C LYS A 66 -4.49 0.47 -2.26
N LEU A 67 -3.81 1.62 -2.46
CA LEU A 67 -4.34 2.90 -2.02
C LEU A 67 -5.63 3.26 -2.75
N LYS A 68 -5.72 2.99 -4.07
CA LYS A 68 -6.97 3.19 -4.82
C LYS A 68 -8.14 2.41 -4.21
N LYS A 69 -7.92 1.15 -3.82
CA LYS A 69 -8.94 0.34 -3.12
C LYS A 69 -9.34 0.98 -1.78
N ALA A 70 -8.38 1.54 -1.04
CA ALA A 70 -8.67 2.27 0.19
C ALA A 70 -9.56 3.50 -0.10
N LEU A 71 -9.23 4.33 -1.09
CA LEU A 71 -10.00 5.52 -1.45
C LEU A 71 -11.39 5.21 -2.03
N ASP A 72 -11.56 4.05 -2.67
CA ASP A 72 -12.87 3.59 -3.15
C ASP A 72 -13.76 3.05 -2.03
N THR A 73 -13.17 2.68 -0.89
CA THR A 73 -13.89 2.08 0.24
C THR A 73 -14.11 3.11 1.35
N PHE A 74 -13.09 3.90 1.65
CA PHE A 74 -13.08 4.88 2.72
C PHE A 74 -13.48 6.25 2.16
N PRO A 75 -14.47 6.95 2.75
CA PRO A 75 -14.88 8.29 2.33
C PRO A 75 -13.86 9.38 2.71
N VAL A 76 -12.55 9.11 2.55
CA VAL A 76 -11.45 10.05 2.77
C VAL A 76 -11.35 10.99 1.59
N LYS A 77 -11.32 12.30 1.86
CA LYS A 77 -11.05 13.31 0.84
C LYS A 77 -9.55 13.53 0.72
N ILE A 78 -9.04 13.57 -0.52
CA ILE A 78 -7.63 13.79 -0.84
C ILE A 78 -7.41 15.20 -1.43
N GLU A 79 -8.37 15.70 -2.19
CA GLU A 79 -8.31 17.01 -2.84
C GLU A 79 -7.86 18.13 -1.88
N GLY A 80 -6.81 18.84 -2.26
CA GLY A 80 -6.28 19.99 -1.51
C GLY A 80 -5.41 19.64 -0.29
N ARG A 81 -5.24 18.36 0.06
CA ARG A 81 -4.51 17.94 1.26
C ARG A 81 -3.01 17.87 1.08
N VAL A 82 -2.30 17.99 2.20
CA VAL A 82 -0.86 17.75 2.28
C VAL A 82 -0.66 16.37 2.87
N CYS A 83 0.02 15.51 2.14
CA CYS A 83 0.13 14.10 2.45
C CYS A 83 1.56 13.69 2.79
N LEU A 84 1.71 12.68 3.64
CA LEU A 84 2.96 11.97 3.90
C LEU A 84 2.80 10.52 3.42
N ASP A 85 3.58 10.13 2.41
CA ASP A 85 3.68 8.74 1.93
C ASP A 85 4.84 8.05 2.65
N ALA A 86 4.50 7.22 3.65
CA ALA A 86 5.42 6.49 4.49
C ALA A 86 5.79 5.13 3.86
N GLY A 87 6.98 5.06 3.26
CA GLY A 87 7.43 3.92 2.46
C GLY A 87 7.09 4.08 0.98
N ALA A 88 7.39 5.26 0.42
CA ALA A 88 6.99 5.63 -0.93
C ALA A 88 7.55 4.69 -2.01
N SER A 89 8.70 4.08 -1.79
CA SER A 89 9.38 3.13 -2.68
C SER A 89 9.48 3.68 -4.11
N THR A 90 8.80 3.06 -5.07
CA THR A 90 8.73 3.49 -6.48
C THR A 90 7.76 4.64 -6.73
N GLY A 91 6.91 4.98 -5.77
CA GLY A 91 5.98 6.12 -5.81
C GLY A 91 4.53 5.75 -6.13
N GLY A 92 4.12 4.48 -5.97
CA GLY A 92 2.77 4.03 -6.33
C GLY A 92 1.66 4.70 -5.52
N PHE A 93 1.86 4.87 -4.20
CA PHE A 93 0.91 5.58 -3.33
C PHE A 93 0.94 7.08 -3.62
N THR A 94 2.14 7.68 -3.72
CA THR A 94 2.32 9.07 -4.15
C THR A 94 1.59 9.38 -5.47
N ASP A 95 1.75 8.58 -6.52
CA ASP A 95 1.06 8.79 -7.80
C ASP A 95 -0.46 8.72 -7.64
N CYS A 96 -0.97 7.80 -6.82
CA CYS A 96 -2.38 7.70 -6.51
C CYS A 96 -2.90 8.94 -5.75
N LEU A 97 -2.15 9.46 -4.78
CA LEU A 97 -2.49 10.70 -4.08
C LEU A 97 -2.55 11.90 -5.05
N LEU A 98 -1.52 12.07 -5.88
CA LEU A 98 -1.42 13.18 -6.85
C LEU A 98 -2.56 13.16 -7.87
N GLN A 99 -2.96 11.98 -8.35
CA GLN A 99 -4.09 11.81 -9.27
C GLN A 99 -5.45 12.08 -8.62
N ASN A 100 -5.54 11.98 -7.29
CA ASN A 100 -6.75 12.28 -6.51
C ASN A 100 -6.73 13.69 -5.89
N GLY A 101 -5.85 14.57 -6.38
CA GLY A 101 -5.88 16.00 -6.04
C GLY A 101 -5.09 16.39 -4.79
N ALA A 102 -4.17 15.54 -4.33
CA ALA A 102 -3.25 15.95 -3.26
C ALA A 102 -2.52 17.24 -3.69
N LYS A 103 -2.54 18.24 -2.79
CA LYS A 103 -1.87 19.52 -3.00
C LYS A 103 -0.35 19.36 -2.94
N PHE A 104 0.13 18.52 -2.03
CA PHE A 104 1.54 18.24 -1.83
C PHE A 104 1.75 16.88 -1.18
N VAL A 105 2.84 16.19 -1.51
CA VAL A 105 3.20 14.88 -0.96
C VAL A 105 4.66 14.85 -0.51
N TYR A 106 4.87 14.58 0.77
CA TYR A 106 6.17 14.18 1.30
C TYR A 106 6.34 12.68 1.08
N ALA A 107 7.24 12.29 0.19
CA ALA A 107 7.47 10.90 -0.17
C ALA A 107 8.70 10.37 0.60
N ALA A 108 8.46 9.68 1.71
CA ALA A 108 9.49 9.21 2.63
C ALA A 108 9.84 7.73 2.42
N ASP A 109 11.14 7.41 2.34
CA ASP A 109 11.63 6.04 2.26
C ASP A 109 12.98 5.86 2.96
N VAL A 110 13.25 4.63 3.42
CA VAL A 110 14.55 4.22 3.96
C VAL A 110 15.58 3.97 2.85
N GLY A 111 15.12 3.70 1.63
CA GLY A 111 15.93 3.55 0.44
C GLY A 111 16.44 4.88 -0.11
N TYR A 112 17.24 4.78 -1.18
CA TYR A 112 17.76 5.92 -1.93
C TYR A 112 17.56 5.67 -3.42
N GLY A 113 17.12 6.69 -4.15
CA GLY A 113 16.97 6.65 -5.60
C GLY A 113 15.81 5.77 -6.10
N GLN A 114 14.82 5.47 -5.25
CA GLN A 114 13.79 4.46 -5.59
C GLN A 114 12.60 5.03 -6.37
N LEU A 115 12.22 6.29 -6.11
CA LEU A 115 11.07 6.92 -6.75
C LEU A 115 11.25 7.02 -8.27
N ASP A 116 10.20 6.65 -9.00
CA ASP A 116 10.11 6.84 -10.45
C ASP A 116 10.33 8.32 -10.81
N TRP A 117 11.01 8.55 -11.94
CA TRP A 117 11.35 9.90 -12.40
C TRP A 117 10.12 10.80 -12.52
N LYS A 118 8.99 10.29 -13.03
CA LYS A 118 7.74 11.05 -13.16
C LYS A 118 7.31 11.63 -11.81
N ILE A 119 7.42 10.84 -10.74
CA ILE A 119 7.01 11.24 -9.39
C ILE A 119 8.05 12.16 -8.77
N ARG A 120 9.34 11.81 -8.89
CA ARG A 120 10.44 12.63 -8.37
C ARG A 120 10.46 14.04 -8.96
N SER A 121 10.06 14.19 -10.22
CA SER A 121 10.06 15.48 -10.92
C SER A 121 8.76 16.27 -10.78
N ASP A 122 7.72 15.75 -10.11
CA ASP A 122 6.49 16.49 -9.87
C ASP A 122 6.73 17.57 -8.80
N GLU A 123 6.37 18.83 -9.10
CA GLU A 123 6.59 19.98 -8.20
C GLU A 123 5.81 19.87 -6.88
N ARG A 124 4.80 19.00 -6.83
CA ARG A 124 4.01 18.72 -5.64
C ARG A 124 4.65 17.65 -4.74
N VAL A 125 5.85 17.15 -5.06
CA VAL A 125 6.50 16.07 -4.33
C VAL A 125 7.82 16.53 -3.71
N LYS A 126 7.99 16.29 -2.41
CA LYS A 126 9.29 16.37 -1.73
C LYS A 126 9.76 14.97 -1.36
N THR A 127 10.90 14.57 -1.90
CA THR A 127 11.50 13.27 -1.59
C THR A 127 12.28 13.33 -0.29
N ILE A 128 12.04 12.38 0.62
CA ILE A 128 12.74 12.22 1.89
C ILE A 128 13.35 10.83 1.89
N GLU A 129 14.64 10.74 1.60
CA GLU A 129 15.34 9.46 1.39
C GLU A 129 16.24 9.14 2.57
N ARG A 130 16.52 7.84 2.76
CA ARG A 130 17.36 7.33 3.85
C ARG A 130 16.84 7.69 5.25
N THR A 131 15.53 7.87 5.39
CA THR A 131 14.91 8.28 6.65
C THR A 131 14.16 7.11 7.27
N ASN A 132 14.53 6.77 8.50
CA ASN A 132 13.84 5.73 9.26
C ASN A 132 12.66 6.33 10.04
N LEU A 133 11.45 6.15 9.53
CA LEU A 133 10.23 6.72 10.11
C LEU A 133 9.89 6.20 11.51
N LYS A 134 10.57 5.16 12.02
CA LYS A 134 10.41 4.72 13.40
C LYS A 134 10.94 5.75 14.41
N ASN A 135 11.97 6.50 14.04
CA ASN A 135 12.73 7.35 14.96
C ASN A 135 13.19 8.68 14.34
N CYS A 136 12.70 9.04 13.16
CA CYS A 136 13.00 10.34 12.57
C CYS A 136 12.33 11.47 13.33
N ALA A 137 13.02 12.59 13.43
CA ALA A 137 12.52 13.83 13.98
C ALA A 137 11.60 14.54 12.98
N PHE A 138 10.77 15.46 13.50
CA PHE A 138 9.84 16.25 12.69
C PHE A 138 10.58 17.10 11.65
N GLU A 139 11.71 17.66 12.05
CA GLU A 139 12.57 18.54 11.25
C GLU A 139 13.31 17.80 10.13
N GLU A 140 13.37 16.46 10.18
CA GLU A 140 13.89 15.65 9.07
C GLU A 140 12.89 15.53 7.91
N ILE A 141 11.60 15.78 8.18
CA ILE A 141 10.53 15.75 7.18
C ILE A 141 10.23 17.17 6.69
N TYR A 142 10.04 18.09 7.63
CA TYR A 142 9.55 19.44 7.36
C TYR A 142 10.63 20.48 7.61
N SER A 143 10.81 21.37 6.64
CA SER A 143 11.60 22.59 6.83
C SER A 143 10.74 23.71 7.46
N GLU A 144 11.38 24.78 7.93
CA GLU A 144 10.64 25.92 8.48
C GLU A 144 9.62 26.47 7.48
N ASN A 145 8.40 26.73 7.95
CA ASN A 145 7.26 27.26 7.18
C ASN A 145 6.69 26.33 6.09
N GLU A 146 7.12 25.06 6.04
CA GLU A 146 6.47 24.07 5.20
C GLU A 146 5.13 23.62 5.80
N PRO A 147 4.12 23.32 4.96
CA PRO A 147 2.85 22.83 5.46
C PRO A 147 3.00 21.42 6.03
N ILE A 148 2.42 21.18 7.19
CA ILE A 148 2.45 19.88 7.86
C ILE A 148 1.41 18.97 7.21
N ALA A 149 1.75 17.69 6.98
CA ALA A 149 0.80 16.75 6.43
C ALA A 149 -0.36 16.49 7.40
N ASP A 150 -1.58 16.50 6.85
CA ASP A 150 -2.81 16.15 7.56
C ASP A 150 -3.32 14.76 7.16
N LEU A 151 -2.73 14.12 6.14
CA LEU A 151 -3.00 12.74 5.75
C LEU A 151 -1.69 11.94 5.66
N LEU A 152 -1.67 10.75 6.24
CA LEU A 152 -0.60 9.80 6.02
C LEU A 152 -1.11 8.55 5.32
N VAL A 153 -0.34 8.05 4.36
CA VAL A 153 -0.52 6.72 3.78
C VAL A 153 0.72 5.89 4.04
N SER A 154 0.59 4.58 4.27
CA SER A 154 1.74 3.73 4.63
C SER A 154 1.71 2.36 3.95
N ASP A 155 2.81 2.01 3.27
CA ASP A 155 3.09 0.68 2.69
C ASP A 155 4.47 0.15 3.17
N LEU A 156 4.73 0.23 4.48
CA LEU A 156 6.01 -0.16 5.06
C LEU A 156 6.25 -1.69 5.02
N SER A 157 7.50 -2.09 4.84
CA SER A 157 7.92 -3.50 4.84
C SER A 157 8.98 -3.77 5.91
N PHE A 158 9.07 -5.01 6.40
CA PHE A 158 10.05 -5.45 7.40
C PHE A 158 9.96 -4.77 8.78
N ILE A 159 8.88 -4.05 9.04
CA ILE A 159 8.58 -3.43 10.34
C ILE A 159 7.10 -3.56 10.65
N SER A 160 6.78 -3.78 11.92
CA SER A 160 5.41 -3.79 12.42
C SER A 160 4.89 -2.36 12.58
N LEU A 161 3.64 -2.13 12.17
CA LEU A 161 2.93 -0.87 12.38
C LEU A 161 2.92 -0.45 13.84
N THR A 162 2.77 -1.41 14.77
CA THR A 162 2.78 -1.13 16.23
C THR A 162 4.07 -0.44 16.70
N LYS A 163 5.18 -0.64 15.98
CA LYS A 163 6.49 -0.05 16.33
C LYS A 163 6.72 1.33 15.72
N VAL A 164 6.00 1.68 14.65
CA VAL A 164 6.18 2.95 13.92
C VAL A 164 5.07 3.94 14.19
N LEU A 165 3.85 3.47 14.45
CA LEU A 165 2.67 4.30 14.65
C LEU A 165 2.85 5.40 15.72
N PRO A 166 3.55 5.15 16.86
CA PRO A 166 3.83 6.22 17.82
C PRO A 166 4.62 7.39 17.24
N ASN A 167 5.62 7.11 16.39
CA ASN A 167 6.40 8.17 15.77
C ASN A 167 5.64 8.84 14.63
N LEU A 168 4.93 8.07 13.80
CA LEU A 168 4.12 8.62 12.71
C LEU A 168 3.10 9.66 13.20
N LYS A 169 2.53 9.46 14.40
CA LYS A 169 1.64 10.44 15.04
C LYS A 169 2.32 11.80 15.25
N ASN A 170 3.60 11.80 15.61
CA ASN A 170 4.36 13.03 15.88
C ASN A 170 4.78 13.76 14.59
N LEU A 171 4.64 13.13 13.43
CA LEU A 171 5.00 13.69 12.13
C LEU A 171 3.82 14.35 11.41
N LEU A 172 2.62 14.34 11.99
CA LEU A 172 1.41 14.89 11.38
C LEU A 172 0.87 16.10 12.14
N SER A 173 -0.03 16.82 11.49
CA SER A 173 -0.71 17.99 12.06
C SER A 173 -1.29 17.66 13.44
N PRO A 174 -0.96 18.41 14.51
CA PRO A 174 -1.42 18.08 15.87
C PRO A 174 -2.92 18.30 16.06
N ASP A 175 -3.56 19.15 15.24
CA ASP A 175 -4.97 19.50 15.37
C ASP A 175 -5.88 18.38 14.84
N PHE A 176 -5.70 18.04 13.57
CA PHE A 176 -6.44 16.98 12.91
C PHE A 176 -5.57 16.30 11.87
N HIS A 177 -5.59 14.97 11.88
CA HIS A 177 -5.04 14.19 10.80
C HIS A 177 -5.70 12.82 10.69
N GLU A 178 -5.46 12.21 9.54
CA GLU A 178 -5.93 10.86 9.22
C GLU A 178 -4.77 10.00 8.73
N MET A 179 -4.91 8.69 8.87
CA MET A 179 -3.96 7.73 8.35
C MET A 179 -4.66 6.60 7.60
N ILE A 180 -4.14 6.19 6.46
CA ILE A 180 -4.49 4.95 5.78
C ILE A 180 -3.26 4.04 5.81
N LEU A 181 -3.32 2.96 6.59
CA LEU A 181 -2.18 2.09 6.82
C LEU A 181 -2.42 0.71 6.21
N LEU A 182 -1.39 0.16 5.58
CA LEU A 182 -1.40 -1.20 5.09
C LEU A 182 -0.85 -2.16 6.15
N ILE A 183 -1.72 -3.02 6.68
CA ILE A 183 -1.39 -4.10 7.60
C ILE A 183 -0.89 -5.30 6.80
N LYS A 184 0.34 -5.73 7.09
CA LYS A 184 1.00 -6.87 6.42
C LYS A 184 1.25 -7.98 7.43
N PRO A 185 0.40 -9.02 7.49
CA PRO A 185 0.52 -10.09 8.49
C PRO A 185 1.92 -10.70 8.60
N GLN A 186 2.65 -10.82 7.49
CA GLN A 186 4.02 -11.34 7.45
C GLN A 186 5.08 -10.48 8.19
N PHE A 187 4.78 -9.21 8.47
CA PHE A 187 5.65 -8.30 9.22
C PHE A 187 5.11 -7.93 10.61
N GLU A 188 3.84 -8.23 10.87
CA GLU A 188 3.19 -8.06 12.16
C GLU A 188 3.28 -9.32 13.04
N ALA A 189 3.15 -10.50 12.42
CA ALA A 189 3.17 -11.76 13.14
C ALA A 189 4.58 -12.11 13.64
N GLY A 190 4.63 -12.85 14.76
CA GLY A 190 5.87 -13.44 15.26
C GLY A 190 6.51 -14.39 14.23
N LYS A 191 7.84 -14.54 14.27
CA LYS A 191 8.60 -15.35 13.30
C LYS A 191 8.10 -16.80 13.22
N GLU A 192 7.59 -17.33 14.32
CA GLU A 192 7.02 -18.67 14.46
C GLU A 192 5.69 -18.88 13.72
N LYS A 193 4.98 -17.79 13.40
CA LYS A 193 3.69 -17.79 12.70
C LYS A 193 3.83 -17.55 11.19
N VAL A 194 5.06 -17.37 10.69
CA VAL A 194 5.36 -17.14 9.28
C VAL A 194 5.95 -18.40 8.66
N GLU A 195 5.26 -18.97 7.67
CA GLU A 195 5.68 -20.21 7.02
C GLU A 195 6.89 -20.02 6.09
N LYS A 196 7.48 -21.15 5.66
CA LYS A 196 8.53 -21.16 4.63
C LYS A 196 8.03 -20.46 3.36
N GLY A 197 8.74 -19.44 2.93
CA GLY A 197 8.34 -18.57 1.82
C GLY A 197 7.79 -17.20 2.27
N GLY A 198 7.72 -16.95 3.58
CA GLY A 198 7.32 -15.65 4.12
C GLY A 198 5.83 -15.37 4.02
N VAL A 199 5.00 -16.42 3.97
CA VAL A 199 3.55 -16.31 3.79
C VAL A 199 2.82 -16.71 5.07
N VAL A 200 1.85 -15.92 5.48
CA VAL A 200 0.96 -16.25 6.60
C VAL A 200 -0.34 -16.81 6.03
N ARG A 201 -0.65 -18.09 6.27
CA ARG A 201 -1.85 -18.76 5.76
C ARG A 201 -2.96 -18.94 6.79
N ASP A 202 -2.61 -18.98 8.07
CA ASP A 202 -3.60 -19.17 9.13
C ASP A 202 -4.45 -17.91 9.31
N LYS A 203 -5.75 -18.02 9.01
CA LYS A 203 -6.73 -16.94 9.17
C LYS A 203 -6.75 -16.39 10.61
N LYS A 204 -6.48 -17.20 11.63
CA LYS A 204 -6.43 -16.73 13.03
C LYS A 204 -5.26 -15.77 13.26
N VAL A 205 -4.11 -16.03 12.63
CA VAL A 205 -2.97 -15.11 12.69
C VAL A 205 -3.32 -13.78 12.02
N HIS A 206 -4.07 -13.79 10.92
CA HIS A 206 -4.55 -12.56 10.27
C HIS A 206 -5.49 -11.75 11.18
N GLN A 207 -6.39 -12.42 11.91
CA GLN A 207 -7.28 -11.76 12.87
C GLN A 207 -6.47 -11.13 14.02
N GLU A 208 -5.54 -11.90 14.60
CA GLU A 208 -4.69 -11.45 15.71
C GLU A 208 -3.86 -10.22 15.34
N VAL A 209 -3.22 -10.19 14.16
CA VAL A 209 -2.39 -9.04 13.76
C VAL A 209 -3.24 -7.78 13.55
N ILE A 210 -4.46 -7.92 13.02
CA ILE A 210 -5.38 -6.80 12.86
C ILE A 210 -5.80 -6.26 14.23
N GLU A 211 -6.17 -7.14 15.17
CA GLU A 211 -6.52 -6.77 16.55
C GLU A 211 -5.36 -6.05 17.26
N ASN A 212 -4.13 -6.54 17.10
CA ASN A 212 -2.94 -5.90 17.68
C ASN A 212 -2.73 -4.47 17.15
N VAL A 213 -2.90 -4.25 15.84
CA VAL A 213 -2.78 -2.91 15.23
C VAL A 213 -3.92 -2.00 15.72
N ILE A 214 -5.15 -2.50 15.79
CA ILE A 214 -6.30 -1.75 16.32
C ILE A 214 -6.05 -1.34 17.77
N ASN A 215 -5.59 -2.25 18.62
CA ASN A 215 -5.32 -1.97 20.03
C ASN A 215 -4.22 -0.91 20.20
N CYS A 216 -3.12 -1.03 19.44
CA CYS A 216 -2.06 -0.02 19.43
C CYS A 216 -2.57 1.36 18.99
N ALA A 217 -3.40 1.42 17.94
CA ALA A 217 -4.01 2.68 17.50
C ALA A 217 -4.93 3.29 18.58
N LYS A 218 -5.72 2.46 19.27
CA LYS A 218 -6.58 2.90 20.39
C LYS A 218 -5.76 3.43 21.57
N GLU A 219 -4.67 2.76 21.95
CA GLU A 219 -3.74 3.24 22.99
C GLU A 219 -3.12 4.60 22.64
N LEU A 220 -2.97 4.89 21.35
CA LEU A 220 -2.51 6.19 20.83
C LEU A 220 -3.66 7.21 20.65
N ASN A 221 -4.87 6.93 21.15
CA ASN A 221 -6.06 7.76 21.04
C ASN A 221 -6.52 8.02 19.59
N TYR A 222 -6.36 7.05 18.69
CA TYR A 222 -7.00 7.10 17.37
C TYR A 222 -8.37 6.43 17.39
N SER A 223 -9.30 7.01 16.63
CA SER A 223 -10.49 6.28 16.20
C SER A 223 -10.15 5.40 15.01
N ILE A 224 -10.72 4.19 15.00
CA ILE A 224 -10.69 3.29 13.86
C ILE A 224 -11.95 3.56 13.04
N ASN A 225 -11.79 4.22 11.90
CA ASN A 225 -12.91 4.65 11.08
C ASN A 225 -13.43 3.49 10.21
N ASP A 226 -12.53 2.76 9.56
CA ASP A 226 -12.88 1.62 8.70
C ASP A 226 -11.70 0.63 8.53
N LEU A 227 -12.01 -0.61 8.13
CA LEU A 227 -11.08 -1.71 7.90
C LEU A 227 -11.54 -2.55 6.69
N THR A 228 -10.64 -2.76 5.73
CA THR A 228 -10.89 -3.64 4.57
C THR A 228 -9.63 -4.42 4.17
N PHE A 229 -9.68 -5.19 3.10
CA PHE A 229 -8.51 -5.87 2.53
C PHE A 229 -8.02 -5.21 1.25
N SER A 230 -6.72 -5.34 0.98
CA SER A 230 -6.07 -4.87 -0.25
C SER A 230 -6.67 -5.56 -1.48
N SER A 231 -6.81 -4.85 -2.59
CA SER A 231 -7.30 -5.42 -3.86
C SER A 231 -6.34 -6.44 -4.48
N ILE A 232 -5.06 -6.39 -4.11
CA ILE A 232 -4.00 -7.29 -4.57
C ILE A 232 -3.25 -7.89 -3.38
N LYS A 233 -2.66 -9.06 -3.59
CA LYS A 233 -1.72 -9.69 -2.65
C LYS A 233 -0.34 -9.04 -2.70
N GLY A 234 0.40 -9.14 -1.61
CA GLY A 234 1.83 -8.85 -1.59
C GLY A 234 2.63 -9.76 -2.54
N PRO A 235 3.88 -9.42 -2.88
CA PRO A 235 4.67 -10.14 -3.89
C PRO A 235 4.77 -11.66 -3.68
N SER A 236 4.93 -12.10 -2.43
CA SER A 236 4.99 -13.52 -2.07
C SER A 236 3.62 -14.20 -1.93
N GLY A 237 2.53 -13.49 -2.21
CA GLY A 237 1.16 -13.99 -2.13
C GLY A 237 0.43 -13.74 -0.80
N ASN A 238 0.98 -12.91 0.10
CA ASN A 238 0.31 -12.54 1.34
C ASN A 238 -0.95 -11.70 1.08
N ILE A 239 -2.01 -12.01 1.81
CA ILE A 239 -3.18 -11.11 1.93
C ILE A 239 -2.79 -9.98 2.88
N GLU A 240 -3.11 -8.75 2.49
CA GLU A 240 -2.79 -7.52 3.22
C GLU A 240 -4.09 -6.75 3.48
N TYR A 241 -4.14 -5.98 4.57
CA TYR A 241 -5.33 -5.25 5.01
C TYR A 241 -5.10 -3.75 5.03
N LEU A 242 -6.16 -2.97 4.91
CA LEU A 242 -6.15 -1.51 4.91
C LEU A 242 -6.97 -1.04 6.10
N ILE A 243 -6.40 -0.18 6.93
CA ILE A 243 -7.07 0.43 8.08
C ILE A 243 -7.04 1.95 7.95
N TRP A 244 -8.16 2.60 8.26
CA TRP A 244 -8.29 4.05 8.25
C TRP A 244 -8.47 4.58 9.68
N LEU A 245 -7.59 5.49 10.08
CA LEU A 245 -7.52 6.08 11.41
C LEU A 245 -7.74 7.60 11.35
N SER A 246 -8.22 8.20 12.43
CA SER A 246 -8.24 9.65 12.61
C SER A 246 -8.12 10.08 14.08
N THR A 247 -7.67 11.30 14.32
CA THR A 247 -7.57 11.88 15.68
C THR A 247 -8.93 12.24 16.29
N HIS A 248 -10.02 12.28 15.51
CA HIS A 248 -11.35 12.58 16.03
C HIS A 248 -12.07 11.33 16.53
N ASN A 249 -12.84 11.49 17.61
CA ASN A 249 -13.81 10.51 18.12
C ASN A 249 -14.99 10.36 17.15
N GLY A 250 -14.78 9.68 16.03
CA GLY A 250 -15.87 9.02 15.33
C GLY A 250 -16.55 8.01 16.26
N LYS A 251 -17.80 7.62 15.97
CA LYS A 251 -18.41 6.48 16.67
C LYS A 251 -17.46 5.29 16.61
N GLU A 252 -17.29 4.57 17.72
CA GLU A 252 -16.60 3.28 17.68
C GLU A 252 -17.30 2.39 16.66
N THR A 253 -16.62 2.13 15.54
CA THR A 253 -17.06 1.16 14.56
C THR A 253 -16.66 -0.22 15.05
N ILE A 254 -17.63 -1.11 15.18
CA ILE A 254 -17.38 -2.52 15.49
C ILE A 254 -17.15 -3.23 14.16
N PHE A 255 -15.96 -3.81 13.99
CA PHE A 255 -15.60 -4.57 12.80
C PHE A 255 -15.79 -6.06 13.04
N ASP A 256 -16.44 -6.74 12.10
CA ASP A 256 -16.36 -8.19 12.02
C ASP A 256 -15.03 -8.58 11.33
N ILE A 257 -13.95 -8.55 12.10
CA ILE A 257 -12.59 -8.88 11.63
C ILE A 257 -12.58 -10.28 11.02
N LYS A 258 -13.31 -11.23 11.62
CA LYS A 258 -13.40 -12.59 11.12
C LYS A 258 -13.99 -12.62 9.72
N ASN A 259 -15.13 -11.95 9.49
CA ASN A 259 -15.76 -11.89 8.17
C ASN A 259 -14.89 -11.17 7.12
N ILE A 260 -14.18 -10.11 7.52
CA ILE A 260 -13.23 -9.40 6.62
C ILE A 260 -12.11 -10.35 6.18
N VAL A 261 -11.51 -11.08 7.12
CA VAL A 261 -10.47 -12.08 6.82
C VAL A 261 -11.02 -13.21 5.95
N GLU A 262 -12.21 -13.73 6.25
CA GLU A 262 -12.85 -14.77 5.44
C GLU A 262 -13.09 -14.31 4.00
N THR A 263 -13.66 -13.12 3.82
CA THR A 263 -13.93 -12.50 2.52
C THR A 263 -12.63 -12.27 1.73
N ALA A 264 -11.57 -11.81 2.40
CA ALA A 264 -10.27 -11.59 1.76
C ALA A 264 -9.68 -12.90 1.22
N PHE A 265 -9.76 -13.98 2.00
CA PHE A 265 -9.30 -15.30 1.57
C PHE A 265 -10.12 -15.86 0.41
N GLU A 266 -11.45 -15.71 0.45
CA GLU A 266 -12.34 -16.15 -0.62
C GLU A 266 -12.16 -15.34 -1.90
N THR A 267 -11.87 -14.04 -1.79
CA THR A 267 -11.72 -13.16 -2.95
C THR A 267 -10.36 -13.35 -3.61
N LEU A 268 -9.28 -13.43 -2.83
CA LEU A 268 -7.91 -13.37 -3.34
C LEU A 268 -7.27 -14.74 -3.59
N ASN A 269 -7.80 -15.85 -3.06
CA ASN A 269 -7.28 -17.21 -3.30
C ASN A 269 -8.06 -18.02 -4.35
N LYS A 270 -8.93 -17.37 -5.13
CA LYS A 270 -9.62 -18.01 -6.27
C LYS A 270 -8.67 -18.38 -7.41
#